data_AF-A0A8H7L330-F1
#
_entry.id   AF-A0A8H7L330-F1
#
_cell.length_a   1.000
_cell.length_b   1.000
_cell.length_c   1.000
_cell.angle_alpha   90.00
_cell.angle_beta   90.00
_cell.angle_gamma   90.00
#
_symmetry.space_group_name_H-M   'P 1'
#
loop_
_entity.id
_entity.type
_entity.pdbx_description
1 polymer ?
#
loop_
_entity_poly.entity_id
_entity_poly.type
_entity_poly.pdbx_seq_one_letter_code
_entity_poly.pdbx_strand_id
1 'polypeptide(L)'
;MFKALEQTTNNLFHQWGHYLVEQTRDTVIATINEQIPTIVDNVIANSPPRPSKPTRHARTSLPGGYDGDDDGDDHDDGPVTPSRRKGPKSTATNQLHEHMREHLRDERLLLHNPPCANPEDVQKFVEDNEGGPLVDKPVLIDWPSGPKSRWNQEAFFVLASSFKVKHETDMTVPELAKLFSRKLERSFQSYGDSQKKAPSDIAEAKTLHDTKQRRSGRRRHVCTFYLNHYVRSL
;
A
#
# COMPACT_ATOMS: atom_id res chain seq x y z
N MET A 1 -39.00 42.66 18.26
CA MET A 1 -37.96 42.97 19.26
C MET A 1 -37.05 41.76 19.53
N PHE A 2 -37.60 40.57 19.87
CA PHE A 2 -36.80 39.36 20.13
C PHE A 2 -35.86 38.90 18.99
N LYS A 3 -36.29 38.96 17.72
CA LYS A 3 -35.46 38.55 16.56
C LYS A 3 -34.19 39.40 16.37
N ALA A 4 -34.23 40.68 16.75
CA ALA A 4 -33.06 41.56 16.63
C ALA A 4 -32.00 41.25 17.69
N LEU A 5 -32.44 40.80 18.88
CA LEU A 5 -31.58 40.37 19.98
C LEU A 5 -30.88 39.04 19.69
N GLU A 6 -31.60 38.09 19.09
CA GLU A 6 -31.05 36.79 18.69
C GLU A 6 -29.97 36.93 17.59
N GLN A 7 -30.17 37.85 16.66
CA GLN A 7 -29.20 38.11 15.60
C GLN A 7 -27.94 38.80 16.11
N THR A 8 -28.05 39.65 17.14
CA THR A 8 -26.89 40.29 17.77
C THR A 8 -26.07 39.30 18.61
N THR A 9 -26.72 38.38 19.33
CA THR A 9 -26.02 37.34 20.11
C THR A 9 -25.27 36.36 19.22
N ASN A 10 -25.83 35.97 18.07
CA ASN A 10 -25.16 35.07 17.13
C ASN A 10 -23.92 35.71 16.49
N ASN A 11 -23.99 37.00 16.15
CA ASN A 11 -22.83 37.73 15.61
C ASN A 11 -21.70 37.88 16.65
N LEU A 12 -22.05 38.16 17.91
CA LEU A 12 -21.09 38.20 19.01
C LEU A 12 -20.42 36.84 19.24
N PHE A 13 -21.19 35.74 19.18
CA PHE A 13 -20.63 34.40 19.38
C PHE A 13 -19.65 34.01 18.26
N HIS A 14 -19.95 34.34 17.00
CA HIS A 14 -19.01 34.12 15.89
C HIS A 14 -17.74 34.96 16.01
N GLN A 15 -17.86 36.23 16.41
CA GLN A 15 -16.72 37.13 16.55
C GLN A 15 -15.81 36.70 17.71
N TRP A 16 -16.38 36.31 18.83
CA TRP A 16 -15.62 35.82 20.00
C TRP A 16 -15.02 34.43 19.75
N GLY A 17 -15.71 33.56 19.01
CA GLY A 17 -15.19 32.25 18.61
C GLY A 17 -13.92 32.37 17.76
N HIS A 18 -13.91 33.26 16.76
CA HIS A 18 -12.71 33.53 15.96
C HIS A 18 -11.56 34.10 16.79
N TYR A 19 -11.85 35.06 17.67
CA TYR A 19 -10.83 35.70 18.51
C TYR A 19 -10.16 34.72 19.49
N LEU A 20 -10.93 33.78 20.07
CA LEU A 20 -10.39 32.77 20.98
C LEU A 20 -9.49 31.75 20.26
N VAL A 21 -9.87 31.37 19.03
CA VAL A 21 -9.06 30.47 18.18
C VAL A 21 -7.77 31.15 17.73
N GLU A 22 -7.80 32.45 17.41
CA GLU A 22 -6.60 33.21 17.04
C GLU A 22 -5.64 33.41 18.24
N GLN A 23 -6.15 33.78 19.42
CA GLN A 23 -5.30 33.91 20.61
C GLN A 23 -4.62 32.60 21.01
N THR A 24 -5.35 31.48 20.94
CA THR A 24 -4.77 30.17 21.23
C THR A 24 -3.73 29.76 20.18
N ARG A 25 -3.97 30.07 18.90
CA ARG A 25 -3.01 29.83 17.82
C ARG A 25 -1.70 30.61 18.03
N ASP A 26 -1.77 31.90 18.33
CA ASP A 26 -0.58 32.73 18.51
C ASP A 26 0.22 32.32 19.74
N THR A 27 -0.48 31.94 20.82
CA THR A 27 0.17 31.41 22.03
C THR A 27 0.91 30.10 21.74
N VAL A 28 0.29 29.17 21.00
CA VAL A 28 0.91 27.90 20.61
C VAL A 28 2.11 28.14 19.68
N ILE A 29 2.00 29.05 18.71
CA ILE A 29 3.12 29.40 17.82
C ILE A 29 4.28 30.00 18.62
N ALA A 30 4.00 30.88 19.58
CA ALA A 30 5.03 31.45 20.46
C ALA A 30 5.74 30.38 21.29
N THR A 31 4.97 29.45 21.91
CA THR A 31 5.53 28.35 22.69
C THR A 31 6.40 27.41 21.83
N ILE A 32 5.96 27.10 20.61
CA ILE A 32 6.74 26.26 19.68
C ILE A 32 8.05 26.95 19.30
N ASN A 33 8.02 28.24 18.98
CA ASN A 33 9.22 28.99 18.60
C ASN A 33 10.22 29.13 19.75
N GLU A 34 9.75 29.18 21.00
CA GLU A 34 10.61 29.22 22.19
C GLU A 34 11.26 27.85 22.47
N GLN A 35 10.58 26.74 22.19
CA GLN A 35 11.08 25.39 22.49
C GLN A 35 11.99 24.80 21.41
N ILE A 36 11.84 25.20 20.14
CA ILE A 36 12.64 24.66 19.02
C ILE A 36 14.16 24.80 19.24
N PRO A 37 14.71 25.97 19.64
CA PRO A 37 16.15 26.12 19.85
C PRO A 37 16.69 25.14 20.90
N THR A 38 15.98 24.97 22.01
CA THR A 38 16.39 24.07 23.10
C THR A 38 16.40 22.60 22.66
N ILE A 39 15.46 22.20 21.81
CA ILE A 39 15.40 20.84 21.26
C ILE A 39 16.57 20.61 20.30
N VAL A 40 16.88 21.58 19.42
CA VAL A 40 17.98 21.48 18.45
C VAL A 40 19.32 21.36 19.18
N ASP A 41 19.56 22.17 20.20
CA ASP A 41 20.81 22.14 20.98
C ASP A 41 21.00 20.79 21.71
N ASN A 42 19.92 20.24 22.27
CA ASN A 42 19.95 18.92 22.93
C ASN A 42 20.19 17.77 21.93
N VAL A 43 19.69 17.86 20.69
CA VAL A 43 19.93 16.84 19.65
C VAL A 43 21.38 16.88 19.17
N ILE A 44 21.97 18.07 19.03
CA ILE A 44 23.38 18.23 18.64
C ILE A 44 24.29 17.69 19.74
N ALA A 45 24.02 18.03 21.00
CA ALA A 45 24.83 17.60 22.14
C ALA A 45 24.84 16.08 22.36
N ASN A 46 23.75 15.39 22.01
CA ASN A 46 23.59 13.95 22.22
C ASN A 46 23.81 13.10 20.96
N SER A 47 24.21 13.70 19.84
CA SER A 47 24.45 12.95 18.60
C SER A 47 25.76 12.14 18.70
N PRO A 48 25.71 10.80 18.58
CA PRO A 48 26.90 9.97 18.64
C PRO A 48 27.87 10.28 17.49
N PRO A 49 29.18 10.14 17.69
CA PRO A 49 30.17 10.43 16.67
C PRO A 49 29.90 9.60 15.41
N ARG A 50 29.75 10.30 14.30
CA ARG A 50 29.42 9.70 13.00
C ARG A 50 30.54 8.73 12.60
N PRO A 51 30.25 7.44 12.35
CA PRO A 51 31.28 6.49 11.91
C PRO A 51 31.88 6.97 10.60
N SER A 52 33.21 6.99 10.54
CA SER A 52 33.99 7.37 9.36
C SER A 52 33.55 6.52 8.16
N LYS A 53 33.27 7.20 7.04
CA LYS A 53 32.85 6.55 5.80
C LYS A 53 33.91 5.51 5.39
N PRO A 54 33.53 4.27 5.06
CA PRO A 54 34.48 3.32 4.49
C PRO A 54 34.96 3.84 3.12
N THR A 55 36.28 3.95 3.00
CA THR A 55 37.00 4.28 1.77
C THR A 55 36.58 3.31 0.67
N ARG A 56 35.85 3.83 -0.33
CA ARG A 56 35.33 3.08 -1.47
C ARG A 56 36.51 2.76 -2.39
N HIS A 57 37.04 1.54 -2.31
CA HIS A 57 37.99 1.05 -3.31
C HIS A 57 37.31 1.05 -4.68
N ALA A 58 37.95 1.72 -5.64
CA ALA A 58 37.54 1.82 -7.02
C ALA A 58 37.41 0.41 -7.61
N ARG A 59 36.19 0.02 -7.97
CA ARG A 59 35.93 -1.15 -8.79
C ARG A 59 36.22 -0.76 -10.23
N THR A 60 37.28 -1.36 -10.77
CA THR A 60 37.65 -1.40 -12.17
C THR A 60 36.42 -1.80 -12.99
N SER A 61 35.95 -0.89 -13.84
CA SER A 61 34.95 -1.12 -14.86
C SER A 61 35.54 -1.99 -15.97
N LEU A 62 35.05 -3.22 -16.12
CA LEU A 62 35.19 -4.01 -17.34
C LEU A 62 34.10 -3.59 -18.33
N PRO A 63 34.41 -3.43 -19.63
CA PRO A 63 33.44 -3.11 -20.66
C PRO A 63 32.81 -4.39 -21.23
N GLY A 64 31.50 -4.38 -21.38
CA GLY A 64 30.70 -5.46 -21.99
C GLY A 64 29.29 -5.38 -21.40
N GLY A 65 28.29 -4.81 -22.04
CA GLY A 65 27.95 -4.91 -23.45
C GLY A 65 27.09 -6.15 -23.64
N TYR A 66 25.78 -6.04 -23.44
CA TYR A 66 24.78 -6.61 -24.36
C TYR A 66 23.37 -6.12 -24.02
N ASP A 67 22.71 -5.65 -25.07
CA ASP A 67 21.30 -5.32 -25.22
C ASP A 67 20.58 -6.62 -25.58
N GLY A 68 19.40 -6.90 -25.02
CA GLY A 68 18.76 -8.20 -25.20
C GLY A 68 17.33 -8.24 -24.68
N ASP A 69 16.44 -7.56 -25.40
CA ASP A 69 15.10 -8.10 -25.66
C ASP A 69 15.24 -9.49 -26.29
N ASP A 70 14.79 -10.55 -25.61
CA ASP A 70 14.31 -11.74 -26.32
C ASP A 70 13.32 -12.55 -25.48
N ASP A 71 12.10 -12.63 -26.00
CA ASP A 71 11.06 -13.58 -25.63
C ASP A 71 11.48 -14.97 -26.17
N GLY A 72 12.17 -15.76 -25.35
CA GLY A 72 12.61 -17.10 -25.72
C GLY A 72 12.25 -18.14 -24.66
N ASP A 73 11.15 -18.86 -24.89
CA ASP A 73 10.92 -20.21 -24.35
C ASP A 73 12.05 -21.11 -24.88
N ASP A 74 13.15 -21.22 -24.13
CA ASP A 74 14.16 -22.24 -24.40
C ASP A 74 14.53 -23.00 -23.12
N HIS A 75 14.35 -24.32 -23.21
CA HIS A 75 14.65 -25.30 -22.18
C HIS A 75 16.17 -25.49 -22.12
N ASP A 76 16.88 -24.51 -21.56
CA ASP A 76 18.32 -24.65 -21.33
C ASP A 76 18.54 -25.28 -19.96
N ASP A 77 18.86 -26.59 -19.95
CA ASP A 77 19.31 -27.41 -18.81
C ASP A 77 20.72 -26.98 -18.32
N GLY A 78 20.99 -25.67 -18.31
CA GLY A 78 22.19 -25.10 -17.73
C GLY A 78 22.21 -25.28 -16.21
N PRO A 79 23.39 -25.42 -15.57
CA PRO A 79 23.46 -25.49 -14.12
C PRO A 79 22.90 -24.19 -13.53
N VAL A 80 21.69 -24.28 -12.98
CA VAL A 80 21.05 -23.20 -12.23
C VAL A 80 22.02 -22.76 -11.16
N THR A 81 22.67 -21.60 -11.36
CA THR A 81 23.53 -21.03 -10.33
C THR A 81 22.68 -20.93 -9.07
N PRO A 82 23.08 -21.56 -7.94
CA PRO A 82 22.25 -21.60 -6.76
C PRO A 82 22.01 -20.15 -6.35
N SER A 83 20.77 -19.71 -6.55
CA SER A 83 20.29 -18.39 -6.17
C SER A 83 20.80 -18.15 -4.76
N ARG A 84 21.67 -17.14 -4.58
CA ARG A 84 22.24 -16.76 -3.29
C ARG A 84 21.07 -16.55 -2.34
N ARG A 85 20.75 -17.60 -1.58
CA ARG A 85 19.56 -17.64 -0.73
C ARG A 85 19.68 -16.44 0.19
N LYS A 86 18.74 -15.50 0.05
CA LYS A 86 18.60 -14.37 0.96
C LYS A 86 18.60 -14.97 2.37
N GLY A 87 19.57 -14.57 3.18
CA GLY A 87 19.75 -15.09 4.53
C GLY A 87 18.46 -15.02 5.35
N PRO A 88 18.40 -15.71 6.50
CA PRO A 88 17.21 -15.76 7.34
C PRO A 88 16.70 -14.33 7.61
N LYS A 89 15.52 -14.01 7.08
CA LYS A 89 14.84 -12.75 7.39
C LYS A 89 14.46 -12.78 8.87
N SER A 90 14.61 -11.65 9.55
CA SER A 90 14.18 -11.49 10.94
C SER A 90 12.74 -11.99 11.11
N THR A 91 12.53 -12.82 12.14
CA THR A 91 11.22 -13.40 12.49
C THR A 91 10.19 -12.29 12.75
N ALA A 92 10.59 -11.22 13.45
CA ALA A 92 9.77 -10.05 13.72
C ALA A 92 9.29 -9.35 12.43
N THR A 93 10.19 -9.18 11.44
CA THR A 93 9.81 -8.56 10.16
C THR A 93 8.83 -9.44 9.37
N ASN A 94 8.97 -10.76 9.45
CA ASN A 94 8.04 -11.68 8.81
C ASN A 94 6.65 -11.64 9.48
N GLN A 95 6.59 -11.58 10.82
CA GLN A 95 5.34 -11.44 11.58
C GLN A 95 4.63 -10.12 11.25
N LEU A 96 5.36 -8.99 11.26
CA LEU A 96 4.81 -7.69 10.85
C LEU A 96 4.17 -7.77 9.47
N HIS A 97 4.87 -8.37 8.50
CA HIS A 97 4.33 -8.51 7.14
C HIS A 97 3.14 -9.47 7.04
N GLU A 98 3.02 -10.47 7.92
CA GLU A 98 1.85 -11.34 7.97
C GLU A 98 0.65 -10.59 8.52
N HIS A 99 0.80 -9.89 9.65
CA HIS A 99 -0.26 -9.05 10.21
C HIS A 99 -0.72 -7.96 9.24
N MET A 100 0.20 -7.33 8.50
CA MET A 100 -0.17 -6.37 7.46
C MET A 100 -1.01 -7.01 6.35
N ARG A 101 -0.69 -8.25 5.93
CA ARG A 101 -1.48 -8.95 4.91
C ARG A 101 -2.87 -9.28 5.43
N GLU A 102 -2.97 -9.74 6.67
CA GLU A 102 -4.23 -10.03 7.35
C GLU A 102 -5.09 -8.78 7.43
N HIS A 103 -4.54 -7.66 7.89
CA HIS A 103 -5.24 -6.38 7.94
C HIS A 103 -5.75 -5.93 6.56
N LEU A 104 -4.94 -6.07 5.51
CA LEU A 104 -5.37 -5.76 4.13
C LEU A 104 -6.47 -6.70 3.59
N ARG A 105 -6.55 -7.96 4.09
CA ARG A 105 -7.66 -8.87 3.77
C ARG A 105 -8.93 -8.45 4.49
N ASP A 106 -8.84 -8.07 5.76
CA ASP A 106 -9.96 -7.56 6.55
C ASP A 106 -10.58 -6.32 5.89
N GLU A 107 -9.73 -5.41 5.42
CA GLU A 107 -10.11 -4.20 4.67
C GLU A 107 -10.58 -4.48 3.22
N ARG A 108 -10.53 -5.76 2.78
CA ARG A 108 -10.95 -6.21 1.44
C ARG A 108 -10.14 -5.60 0.28
N LEU A 109 -8.93 -5.11 0.54
CA LEU A 109 -8.06 -4.47 -0.45
C LEU A 109 -7.25 -5.46 -1.31
N LEU A 110 -7.25 -6.74 -0.95
CA LEU A 110 -6.58 -7.82 -1.70
C LEU A 110 -7.55 -8.64 -2.57
N LEU A 111 -8.78 -8.16 -2.77
CA LEU A 111 -9.75 -8.82 -3.65
C LEU A 111 -9.44 -8.55 -5.12
N HIS A 112 -9.95 -9.41 -6.01
CA HIS A 112 -9.81 -9.20 -7.46
C HIS A 112 -10.47 -7.90 -7.93
N ASN A 113 -11.63 -7.58 -7.34
CA ASN A 113 -12.34 -6.32 -7.50
C ASN A 113 -12.39 -5.62 -6.15
N PRO A 114 -11.31 -4.93 -5.76
CA PRO A 114 -11.26 -4.24 -4.48
C PRO A 114 -12.27 -3.07 -4.48
N PRO A 115 -12.79 -2.70 -3.30
CA PRO A 115 -13.65 -1.53 -3.18
C PRO A 115 -12.87 -0.28 -3.61
N CYS A 116 -13.53 0.59 -4.38
CA CYS A 116 -12.95 1.80 -4.94
C CYS A 116 -13.61 3.04 -4.33
N ALA A 117 -12.83 4.11 -4.16
CA ALA A 117 -13.36 5.41 -3.76
C ALA A 117 -14.29 5.98 -4.84
N ASN A 118 -15.31 6.74 -4.42
CA ASN A 118 -16.19 7.45 -5.33
C ASN A 118 -15.41 8.59 -6.02
N PRO A 119 -15.38 8.68 -7.36
CA PRO A 119 -14.65 9.72 -8.07
C PRO A 119 -15.02 11.15 -7.64
N GLU A 120 -16.29 11.41 -7.30
CA GLU A 120 -16.73 12.73 -6.85
C GLU A 120 -16.10 13.14 -5.53
N ASP A 121 -15.96 12.20 -4.59
CA ASP A 121 -15.33 12.46 -3.28
C ASP A 121 -13.82 12.66 -3.42
N VAL A 122 -13.20 11.88 -4.31
CA VAL A 122 -11.77 12.05 -4.64
C VAL A 122 -11.54 13.43 -5.26
N GLN A 123 -12.40 13.86 -6.18
CA GLN A 123 -12.27 15.16 -6.84
C GLN A 123 -12.42 16.31 -5.85
N LYS A 124 -13.47 16.30 -5.01
CA LYS A 124 -13.67 17.31 -3.95
C LYS A 124 -12.47 17.40 -3.00
N PHE A 125 -11.89 16.27 -2.63
CA PHE A 125 -10.69 16.26 -1.79
C PHE A 125 -9.47 16.85 -2.50
N VAL A 126 -9.27 16.53 -3.78
CA VAL A 126 -8.09 16.99 -4.54
C VAL A 126 -8.18 18.49 -4.86
N GLU A 127 -9.36 18.98 -5.25
CA GLU A 127 -9.61 20.34 -5.72
C GLU A 127 -9.90 21.30 -4.56
N ASP A 128 -10.84 20.94 -3.68
CA ASP A 128 -11.35 21.82 -2.62
C ASP A 128 -10.70 21.55 -1.25
N ASN A 129 -9.89 20.48 -1.13
CA ASN A 129 -9.40 19.94 0.14
C ASN A 129 -10.52 19.62 1.14
N GLU A 130 -11.70 19.29 0.62
CA GLU A 130 -12.86 18.92 1.43
C GLU A 130 -13.01 17.40 1.54
N GLY A 131 -13.32 16.93 2.75
CA GLY A 131 -13.51 15.50 3.03
C GLY A 131 -12.19 14.72 3.12
N GLY A 132 -12.23 13.45 2.72
CA GLY A 132 -11.07 12.56 2.68
C GLY A 132 -11.38 11.12 3.06
N PRO A 133 -10.36 10.25 3.06
CA PRO A 133 -10.50 8.86 3.49
C PRO A 133 -10.90 8.78 4.97
N LEU A 134 -12.00 8.06 5.26
CA LEU A 134 -12.53 7.93 6.62
C LEU A 134 -11.89 6.75 7.36
N VAL A 135 -11.78 6.88 8.68
CA VAL A 135 -11.22 5.85 9.58
C VAL A 135 -12.25 4.76 9.92
N ASP A 136 -13.54 5.11 10.00
CA ASP A 136 -14.60 4.23 10.54
C ASP A 136 -15.30 3.33 9.51
N LYS A 137 -14.88 3.41 8.25
CA LYS A 137 -15.40 2.58 7.14
C LYS A 137 -14.21 1.87 6.50
N PRO A 138 -14.43 0.74 5.81
CA PRO A 138 -13.32 0.12 5.08
C PRO A 138 -12.65 1.19 4.21
N VAL A 139 -11.33 1.31 4.35
CA VAL A 139 -10.61 2.43 3.75
C VAL A 139 -10.67 2.28 2.23
N LEU A 140 -11.26 3.25 1.54
CA LEU A 140 -11.44 3.20 0.09
C LEU A 140 -10.22 3.77 -0.63
N ILE A 141 -9.67 2.97 -1.53
CA ILE A 141 -8.53 3.32 -2.38
C ILE A 141 -9.05 3.76 -3.75
N ASP A 142 -8.47 4.82 -4.29
CA ASP A 142 -8.68 5.26 -5.67
C ASP A 142 -7.71 4.51 -6.60
N TRP A 143 -8.11 3.32 -7.03
CA TRP A 143 -7.28 2.44 -7.86
C TRP A 143 -6.84 3.08 -9.20
N PRO A 144 -7.72 3.79 -9.94
CA PRO A 144 -7.36 4.46 -11.19
C PRO A 144 -6.21 5.47 -11.08
N SER A 145 -6.17 6.31 -10.04
CA SER A 145 -5.14 7.36 -9.93
C SER A 145 -3.78 6.86 -9.44
N GLY A 146 -3.68 5.58 -9.06
CA GLY A 146 -2.43 4.94 -8.66
C GLY A 146 -1.93 5.35 -7.27
N PRO A 147 -0.86 4.70 -6.78
CA PRO A 147 -0.43 4.78 -5.38
C PRO A 147 0.13 6.15 -4.96
N LYS A 148 0.40 7.04 -5.91
CA LYS A 148 0.98 8.37 -5.63
C LYS A 148 -0.05 9.49 -5.57
N SER A 149 -1.34 9.21 -5.82
CA SER A 149 -2.39 10.23 -5.74
C SER A 149 -2.51 10.79 -4.32
N ARG A 150 -2.92 12.06 -4.18
CA ARG A 150 -3.08 12.70 -2.86
C ARG A 150 -4.07 11.92 -1.99
N TRP A 151 -5.20 11.49 -2.57
CA TRP A 151 -6.19 10.64 -1.90
C TRP A 151 -5.56 9.35 -1.35
N ASN A 152 -4.81 8.62 -2.18
CA ASN A 152 -4.23 7.34 -1.77
C ASN A 152 -3.13 7.49 -0.72
N GLN A 153 -2.35 8.58 -0.76
CA GLN A 153 -1.37 8.88 0.29
C GLN A 153 -2.05 9.04 1.65
N GLU A 154 -3.16 9.77 1.69
CA GLU A 154 -3.95 9.95 2.91
C GLU A 154 -4.61 8.63 3.34
N ALA A 155 -5.14 7.85 2.39
CA ALA A 155 -5.73 6.55 2.68
C ALA A 155 -4.70 5.57 3.27
N PHE A 156 -3.45 5.57 2.79
CA PHE A 156 -2.38 4.78 3.40
C PHE A 156 -2.00 5.26 4.79
N PHE A 157 -2.12 6.56 5.06
CA PHE A 157 -1.89 7.10 6.40
C PHE A 157 -2.98 6.65 7.37
N VAL A 158 -4.25 6.66 6.95
CA VAL A 158 -5.38 6.15 7.72
C VAL A 158 -5.23 4.64 7.99
N LEU A 159 -4.89 3.84 6.98
CA LEU A 159 -4.60 2.41 7.13
C LEU A 159 -3.44 2.14 8.08
N ALA A 160 -2.37 2.93 7.98
CA ALA A 160 -1.22 2.82 8.86
C ALA A 160 -1.57 3.14 10.32
N SER A 161 -2.44 4.14 10.52
CA SER A 161 -2.91 4.55 11.84
C SER A 161 -3.77 3.45 12.48
N SER A 162 -4.75 2.91 11.74
CA SER A 162 -5.60 1.83 12.24
C SER A 162 -4.81 0.55 12.52
N PHE A 163 -3.86 0.22 11.65
CA PHE A 163 -2.96 -0.93 11.85
C PHE A 163 -2.10 -0.78 13.12
N LYS A 164 -1.55 0.43 13.35
CA LYS A 164 -0.71 0.68 14.52
C LYS A 164 -1.48 0.55 15.83
N VAL A 165 -2.74 1.00 15.86
CA VAL A 165 -3.63 0.84 17.02
C VAL A 165 -3.93 -0.64 17.29
N LYS A 166 -4.10 -1.46 16.25
CA LYS A 166 -4.46 -2.89 16.37
C LYS A 166 -3.29 -3.81 16.74
N HIS A 167 -2.08 -3.52 16.26
CA HIS A 167 -0.94 -4.45 16.32
C HIS A 167 0.26 -3.96 17.14
N GLU A 168 0.17 -2.81 17.81
CA GLU A 168 1.19 -2.21 18.68
C GLU A 168 2.63 -2.39 18.16
N THR A 169 3.00 -1.57 17.17
CA THR A 169 4.29 -1.68 16.49
C THR A 169 5.19 -0.47 16.76
N ASP A 170 6.49 -0.71 16.88
CA ASP A 170 7.51 0.34 17.10
C ASP A 170 7.66 1.29 15.90
N MET A 171 7.20 0.89 14.71
CA MET A 171 7.33 1.70 13.50
C MET A 171 6.47 2.97 13.58
N THR A 172 6.96 4.05 12.97
CA THR A 172 6.20 5.29 12.85
C THR A 172 5.08 5.13 11.81
N VAL A 173 3.97 5.86 11.99
CA VAL A 173 2.83 5.83 11.04
C VAL A 173 3.27 6.15 9.59
N PRO A 174 4.13 7.16 9.34
CA PRO A 174 4.60 7.44 7.98
C PRO A 174 5.41 6.29 7.34
N GLU A 175 6.17 5.53 8.14
CA GLU A 175 6.90 4.37 7.62
C GLU A 175 5.97 3.19 7.31
N LEU A 176 4.97 2.97 8.17
CA LEU A 176 3.91 1.99 7.91
C LEU A 176 3.12 2.35 6.64
N ALA A 177 2.77 3.62 6.44
CA ALA A 177 2.08 4.08 5.23
C ALA A 177 2.89 3.79 3.96
N LYS A 178 4.21 4.02 4.00
CA LYS A 178 5.12 3.64 2.90
C LYS A 178 5.15 2.14 2.67
N LEU A 179 5.10 1.32 3.74
CA LEU A 179 5.01 -0.13 3.61
C LEU A 179 3.68 -0.57 2.99
N PHE A 180 2.55 0.03 3.37
CA PHE A 180 1.25 -0.24 2.76
C PHE A 180 1.24 0.07 1.26
N SER A 181 1.75 1.25 0.88
CA SER A 181 1.92 1.63 -0.53
C SER A 181 2.71 0.58 -1.31
N ARG A 182 3.87 0.15 -0.80
CA ARG A 182 4.70 -0.91 -1.43
C ARG A 182 4.01 -2.27 -1.51
N LYS A 183 3.20 -2.62 -0.51
CA LYS A 183 2.46 -3.90 -0.49
C LYS A 183 1.35 -3.91 -1.53
N LEU A 184 0.67 -2.78 -1.72
CA LEU A 184 -0.44 -2.65 -2.66
C LEU A 184 0.02 -2.33 -4.08
N GLU A 185 1.29 -1.98 -4.30
CA GLU A 185 1.84 -1.65 -5.63
C GLU A 185 1.55 -2.73 -6.69
N ARG A 186 1.66 -4.02 -6.32
CA ARG A 186 1.28 -5.13 -7.22
C ARG A 186 -0.22 -5.20 -7.48
N SER A 187 -1.04 -4.87 -6.48
CA SER A 187 -2.49 -4.80 -6.66
C SER A 187 -2.89 -3.67 -7.60
N PHE A 188 -2.24 -2.50 -7.52
CA PHE A 188 -2.43 -1.41 -8.48
C PHE A 188 -2.06 -1.82 -9.91
N GLN A 189 -0.92 -2.51 -10.09
CA GLN A 189 -0.52 -3.04 -11.39
C GLN A 189 -1.56 -4.02 -11.93
N SER A 190 -1.94 -5.01 -11.12
CA SER A 190 -2.95 -6.00 -11.51
C SER A 190 -4.30 -5.36 -11.83
N TYR A 191 -4.70 -4.31 -11.10
CA TYR A 191 -5.91 -3.56 -11.38
C TYR A 191 -5.81 -2.86 -12.73
N GLY A 192 -4.72 -2.12 -12.97
CA GLY A 192 -4.48 -1.45 -14.26
C GLY A 192 -4.48 -2.42 -15.45
N ASP A 193 -3.87 -3.60 -15.29
CA ASP A 193 -3.86 -4.64 -16.32
C ASP A 193 -5.25 -5.21 -16.57
N SER A 194 -6.07 -5.36 -15.52
CA SER A 194 -7.45 -5.85 -15.65
C SER A 194 -8.36 -4.86 -16.39
N GLN A 195 -8.13 -3.56 -16.24
CA GLN A 195 -8.89 -2.51 -16.93
C GLN A 195 -8.51 -2.40 -18.41
N LYS A 196 -7.27 -2.75 -18.78
CA LYS A 196 -6.78 -2.71 -20.16
C LYS A 196 -7.24 -3.89 -21.01
N LYS A 197 -7.62 -5.01 -20.40
CA LYS A 197 -8.11 -6.18 -21.14
C LYS A 197 -9.44 -5.83 -21.78
N ALA A 198 -9.47 -5.83 -23.11
CA ALA A 198 -10.69 -5.60 -23.86
C ALA A 198 -11.72 -6.71 -23.52
N PRO A 199 -13.03 -6.43 -23.62
CA PRO A 199 -14.08 -7.43 -23.40
C PRO A 199 -13.90 -8.68 -24.27
N SER A 200 -13.31 -8.53 -25.46
CA SER A 200 -12.96 -9.62 -26.38
C SER A 200 -11.98 -10.63 -25.78
N ASP A 201 -10.97 -10.15 -25.06
CA ASP A 201 -9.87 -10.98 -24.56
C ASP A 201 -10.32 -11.77 -23.32
N ILE A 202 -11.33 -11.26 -22.61
CA ILE A 202 -11.97 -11.95 -21.48
C ILE A 202 -12.81 -13.14 -21.98
N ALA A 203 -13.48 -13.00 -23.13
CA ALA A 203 -14.20 -14.10 -23.76
C ALA A 203 -13.24 -15.20 -24.21
N GLU A 204 -12.11 -14.84 -24.79
CA GLU A 204 -11.08 -15.77 -25.25
C GLU A 204 -10.33 -16.45 -24.08
N ALA A 205 -10.04 -15.73 -23.00
CA ALA A 205 -9.45 -16.31 -21.80
C ALA A 205 -10.40 -17.32 -21.11
N LYS A 206 -11.72 -17.05 -21.11
CA LYS A 206 -12.74 -17.98 -20.59
C LYS A 206 -12.83 -19.25 -21.43
N THR A 207 -12.83 -19.15 -22.76
CA THR A 207 -12.86 -20.34 -23.64
C THR A 207 -11.60 -21.18 -23.48
N LEU A 208 -10.44 -20.54 -23.27
CA LEU A 208 -9.16 -21.22 -23.05
C LEU A 208 -9.08 -21.92 -21.67
N HIS A 209 -9.60 -21.29 -20.62
CA HIS A 209 -9.72 -21.89 -19.30
C HIS A 209 -10.68 -23.10 -19.31
N ASP A 210 -11.83 -23.00 -19.98
CA ASP A 210 -12.78 -24.10 -20.15
C ASP A 210 -12.20 -25.27 -20.95
N THR A 211 -11.44 -25.00 -22.02
CA THR A 211 -10.74 -26.06 -22.76
C THR A 211 -9.64 -26.71 -21.92
N LYS A 212 -8.95 -25.96 -21.08
CA LYS A 212 -7.94 -26.50 -20.16
C LYS A 212 -8.56 -27.35 -19.04
N GLN A 213 -9.69 -26.92 -18.47
CA GLN A 213 -10.44 -27.74 -17.50
C GLN A 213 -11.02 -29.02 -18.13
N ARG A 214 -11.51 -28.96 -19.37
CA ARG A 214 -11.93 -30.16 -20.12
C ARG A 214 -10.77 -31.13 -20.35
N ARG A 215 -9.58 -30.64 -20.67
CA ARG A 215 -8.37 -31.46 -20.85
C ARG A 215 -7.90 -32.08 -19.53
N SER A 216 -7.97 -31.38 -18.41
CA SER A 216 -7.57 -31.90 -17.10
C SER A 216 -8.59 -32.91 -16.52
N GLY A 217 -9.89 -32.69 -16.75
CA GLY A 217 -10.95 -33.64 -16.39
C GLY A 217 -10.85 -34.97 -17.13
N ARG A 218 -10.45 -34.95 -18.42
CA ARG A 218 -10.19 -36.16 -19.22
C ARG A 218 -9.04 -37.00 -18.69
N ARG A 219 -7.98 -36.40 -18.16
CA ARG A 219 -6.84 -37.14 -17.58
C ARG A 219 -7.18 -37.87 -16.28
N ARG A 220 -8.13 -37.36 -15.49
CA ARG A 220 -8.58 -38.05 -14.25
C ARG A 220 -9.47 -39.28 -14.53
N HIS A 221 -10.18 -39.31 -15.66
CA HIS A 221 -10.96 -40.47 -16.08
C HIS A 221 -10.13 -41.62 -16.65
N VAL A 222 -8.93 -41.34 -17.18
CA VAL A 222 -8.05 -42.38 -17.70
C VAL A 222 -7.35 -43.13 -16.57
N CYS A 223 -6.91 -42.45 -15.49
CA CYS A 223 -6.29 -43.15 -14.34
C CYS A 223 -7.28 -43.99 -13.50
N THR A 224 -8.56 -43.63 -13.46
CA THR A 224 -9.57 -44.40 -12.69
C THR A 224 -10.03 -45.67 -13.41
N PHE A 225 -9.87 -45.75 -14.74
CA PHE A 225 -10.19 -46.95 -15.50
C PHE A 225 -9.16 -48.07 -15.30
N TYR A 226 -7.87 -47.73 -15.17
CA TYR A 226 -6.82 -48.74 -14.94
C TYR A 226 -6.80 -49.29 -13.50
N LEU A 227 -7.17 -48.48 -12.50
CA LEU A 227 -7.24 -48.92 -11.11
C LEU A 227 -8.42 -49.88 -10.85
N ASN A 228 -9.58 -49.67 -11.49
CA ASN A 228 -10.72 -50.58 -11.34
C ASN A 228 -10.56 -51.92 -12.09
N HIS A 229 -9.73 -51.96 -13.14
CA HIS A 229 -9.47 -53.21 -13.86
C HIS A 229 -8.48 -54.12 -13.10
N TYR A 230 -7.56 -53.55 -12.32
CA TYR A 230 -6.57 -54.30 -11.53
C TYR A 230 -7.16 -54.94 -10.27
N VAL A 231 -8.19 -54.32 -9.67
CA VAL A 231 -8.88 -54.86 -8.48
C VAL A 231 -9.87 -55.98 -8.82
N ARG A 232 -10.25 -56.15 -10.10
CA ARG A 232 -11.12 -57.25 -10.56
C ARG A 232 -10.36 -58.49 -11.06
N SER A 233 -9.03 -58.44 -11.11
CA SER A 233 -8.16 -59.54 -11.55
C SER A 233 -7.34 -60.18 -10.41
N LEU A 234 -7.62 -59.80 -9.16
CA LEU A 234 -7.18 -60.46 -7.92
C LEU A 234 -8.39 -61.10 -7.25
#